data_AF-A0A1F9DHN5-F1
#
_entry.id   AF-A0A1F9DHN5-F1
#
_cell.length_a   1.000
_cell.length_b   1.000
_cell.length_c   1.000
_cell.angle_alpha   90.00
_cell.angle_beta   90.00
_cell.angle_gamma   90.00
#
_symmetry.space_group_name_H-M   'P 1'
#
loop_
_entity.id
_entity.type
_entity.pdbx_description
1 polymer ?
#
loop_
_entity_poly.entity_id
_entity_poly.type
_entity_poly.pdbx_seq_one_letter_code
_entity_poly.pdbx_strand_id
1 'polypeptide(L)'
;MEMKVTKAAMKQIEKLARAHNLKDFKWLDPKTIIPRHWVREKCIYGCPRYGEKACCPPEVPSVAECKGFFAEYRSGLFYHLTKQFADPKERFPWAREVNKQVLALEREVFLSGLYKVFAFTAAPCNLCELCKNTKRECQNP
;
A
#
# COMPACT_ATOMS: atom_id res chain seq x y z
N MET A 1 -23.80 -2.69 -12.19
CA MET A 1 -23.67 -1.59 -11.22
C MET A 1 -22.89 -2.12 -10.02
N GLU A 2 -21.60 -1.77 -9.88
CA GLU A 2 -20.78 -2.31 -8.78
C GLU A 2 -21.23 -1.79 -7.41
N MET A 3 -21.56 -2.73 -6.52
CA MET A 3 -22.09 -2.48 -5.19
C MET A 3 -20.96 -2.21 -4.19
N LYS A 4 -21.23 -1.32 -3.22
CA LYS A 4 -20.34 -1.13 -2.06
C LYS A 4 -20.20 -2.44 -1.28
N VAL A 5 -19.04 -2.62 -0.64
CA VAL A 5 -18.79 -3.75 0.26
C VAL A 5 -19.90 -3.82 1.31
N THR A 6 -20.47 -5.01 1.53
CA THR A 6 -21.58 -5.18 2.49
C THR A 6 -21.10 -4.94 3.93
N LYS A 7 -22.02 -4.62 4.84
CA LYS A 7 -21.68 -4.47 6.28
C LYS A 7 -21.04 -5.73 6.87
N ALA A 8 -21.49 -6.91 6.43
CA ALA A 8 -20.93 -8.18 6.87
C ALA A 8 -19.48 -8.36 6.38
N ALA A 9 -19.23 -8.07 5.10
CA ALA A 9 -17.89 -8.12 4.53
C ALA A 9 -16.94 -7.08 5.16
N MET A 10 -17.43 -5.85 5.43
CA MET A 10 -16.64 -4.85 6.17
C MET A 10 -16.22 -5.37 7.54
N LYS A 11 -17.14 -5.91 8.34
CA LYS A 11 -16.81 -6.51 9.66
C LYS A 11 -15.80 -7.65 9.56
N GLN A 12 -15.90 -8.48 8.51
CA GLN A 12 -14.94 -9.55 8.29
C GLN A 12 -13.55 -9.00 7.97
N ILE A 13 -13.44 -8.01 7.09
CA ILE A 13 -12.16 -7.35 6.74
C ILE A 13 -11.55 -6.70 7.99
N GLU A 14 -12.35 -6.04 8.82
CA GLU A 14 -11.88 -5.45 10.08
C GLU A 14 -11.32 -6.51 11.04
N LYS A 15 -11.94 -7.69 11.12
CA LYS A 15 -11.45 -8.81 11.93
C LYS A 15 -10.11 -9.32 11.40
N LEU A 16 -9.98 -9.49 10.07
CA LEU A 16 -8.75 -9.92 9.43
C LEU A 16 -7.63 -8.88 9.64
N ALA A 17 -7.92 -7.59 9.45
CA ALA A 17 -6.97 -6.51 9.68
C ALA A 17 -6.42 -6.54 11.11
N ARG A 18 -7.29 -6.70 12.12
CA ARG A 18 -6.88 -6.83 13.53
C ARG A 18 -6.04 -8.07 13.78
N ALA A 19 -6.33 -9.19 13.13
CA ALA A 19 -5.53 -10.42 13.22
C ALA A 19 -4.11 -10.23 12.64
N HIS A 20 -3.97 -9.40 11.60
CA HIS A 20 -2.70 -8.97 11.01
C HIS A 20 -2.06 -7.77 11.72
N ASN A 21 -2.47 -7.46 12.95
CA ASN A 21 -1.95 -6.37 13.77
C ASN A 21 -2.16 -4.95 13.19
N LEU A 22 -3.04 -4.79 12.20
CA LEU A 22 -3.53 -3.51 11.69
C LEU A 22 -4.74 -3.09 12.52
N LYS A 23 -4.49 -2.35 13.62
CA LYS A 23 -5.52 -2.04 14.63
C LYS A 23 -6.16 -0.66 14.47
N ASP A 24 -5.42 0.29 13.91
CA ASP A 24 -5.88 1.66 13.65
C ASP A 24 -6.18 1.79 12.17
N PHE A 25 -7.47 1.82 11.83
CA PHE A 25 -7.94 1.96 10.46
C PHE A 25 -9.28 2.70 10.39
N LYS A 26 -9.54 3.28 9.22
CA LYS A 26 -10.77 3.98 8.90
C LYS A 26 -11.20 3.67 7.47
N TRP A 27 -12.49 3.39 7.30
CA TRP A 27 -13.10 3.33 5.97
C TRP A 27 -13.17 4.71 5.34
N LEU A 28 -12.81 4.79 4.06
CA LEU A 28 -12.95 5.98 3.25
C LEU A 28 -13.52 5.65 1.86
N ASP A 29 -14.02 6.67 1.18
CA ASP A 29 -14.32 6.59 -0.25
C ASP A 29 -13.05 6.90 -1.04
N PRO A 30 -12.49 5.96 -1.83
CA PRO A 30 -11.24 6.17 -2.57
C PRO A 30 -11.27 7.39 -3.50
N LYS A 31 -12.46 7.85 -3.92
CA LYS A 31 -12.61 9.07 -4.72
C LYS A 31 -12.26 10.35 -3.98
N THR A 32 -12.16 10.32 -2.65
CA THR A 32 -11.66 11.45 -1.85
C THR A 32 -10.14 11.54 -1.84
N ILE A 33 -9.44 10.51 -2.34
CA ILE A 33 -8.00 10.55 -2.56
C ILE A 33 -7.76 11.40 -3.80
N ILE A 34 -6.88 12.40 -3.66
CA ILE A 34 -6.63 13.38 -4.71
C ILE A 34 -5.17 13.26 -5.17
N PRO A 35 -4.85 12.42 -6.18
CA PRO A 35 -3.51 12.37 -6.75
C PRO A 35 -3.13 13.71 -7.37
N ARG A 36 -1.91 14.19 -7.08
CA ARG A 36 -1.37 15.46 -7.55
C ARG A 36 0.03 15.29 -8.11
N HIS A 37 0.35 16.00 -9.19
CA HIS A 37 1.65 15.94 -9.84
C HIS A 37 2.79 16.35 -8.91
N TRP A 38 2.62 17.39 -8.10
CA TRP A 38 3.66 17.87 -7.18
C TRP A 38 4.14 16.79 -6.20
N VAL A 39 3.31 15.81 -5.83
CA VAL A 39 3.72 14.68 -4.97
C VAL A 39 4.75 13.80 -5.68
N ARG A 40 4.53 13.54 -6.98
CA ARG A 40 5.50 12.83 -7.83
C ARG A 40 6.77 13.65 -8.02
N GLU A 41 6.65 14.96 -8.24
CA GLU A 41 7.81 15.85 -8.36
C GLU A 41 8.66 15.86 -7.07
N LYS A 42 8.04 15.86 -5.89
CA LYS A 42 8.76 15.71 -4.62
C LYS A 42 9.50 14.38 -4.52
N CYS A 43 8.97 13.29 -5.11
CA CYS A 43 9.68 12.03 -5.16
C CYS A 43 10.89 12.11 -6.11
N ILE A 44 10.73 12.69 -7.29
CA ILE A 44 11.77 12.78 -8.33
C ILE A 44 12.90 13.72 -7.91
N TYR A 45 12.56 14.92 -7.42
CA TYR A 45 13.52 15.99 -7.15
C TYR A 45 13.83 16.19 -5.67
N GLY A 46 12.99 15.66 -4.77
CA GLY A 46 13.13 15.84 -3.32
C GLY A 46 13.63 14.61 -2.56
N CYS A 47 13.68 13.44 -3.20
CA CYS A 47 14.18 12.23 -2.55
C CYS A 47 15.66 12.01 -2.88
N PRO A 48 16.56 11.95 -1.88
CA PRO A 48 17.99 11.68 -2.12
C PRO A 48 18.26 10.27 -2.63
N ARG A 49 17.25 9.40 -2.64
CA ARG A 49 17.32 7.99 -3.05
C ARG A 49 16.49 7.70 -4.30
N TYR A 50 16.08 8.75 -5.02
CA TYR A 50 15.32 8.59 -6.25
C TYR A 50 16.08 7.71 -7.26
N GLY A 51 15.37 6.80 -7.93
CA GLY A 51 15.95 5.89 -8.92
C GLY A 51 16.71 4.68 -8.35
N GLU A 52 16.81 4.53 -7.02
CA GLU A 52 17.47 3.36 -6.40
C GLU A 52 16.56 2.13 -6.26
N LYS A 53 15.24 2.29 -6.39
CA LYS A 53 14.25 1.25 -6.08
C LYS A 53 13.29 1.04 -7.24
N ALA A 54 12.88 -0.20 -7.48
CA ALA A 54 11.80 -0.54 -8.43
C ALA A 54 10.41 0.00 -8.04
N CYS A 55 10.31 0.77 -6.95
CA CYS A 55 9.11 1.50 -6.55
C CYS A 55 9.23 3.01 -6.82
N CYS A 56 10.30 3.45 -7.46
CA CYS A 56 10.45 4.84 -7.90
C CYS A 56 9.76 5.04 -9.26
N PRO A 57 9.24 6.24 -9.56
CA PRO A 57 8.99 6.64 -10.94
C PRO A 57 10.20 6.33 -11.85
N PRO A 58 10.00 5.84 -13.10
CA PRO A 58 8.73 5.58 -13.78
C PRO A 58 8.12 4.19 -13.50
N GLU A 59 8.72 3.36 -12.66
CA GLU A 59 8.30 1.96 -12.38
C GLU A 59 6.98 1.82 -11.60
N VAL A 60 6.37 2.95 -11.23
CA VAL A 60 5.07 3.03 -10.56
C VAL A 60 4.08 3.83 -11.42
N PRO A 61 2.77 3.56 -11.30
CA PRO A 61 1.75 4.24 -12.08
C PRO A 61 1.93 5.77 -12.08
N SER A 62 1.66 6.37 -13.22
CA SER A 62 1.57 7.81 -13.39
C SER A 62 0.45 8.40 -12.54
N VAL A 63 0.49 9.72 -12.35
CA VAL A 63 -0.55 10.45 -11.63
C VAL A 63 -1.92 10.28 -12.31
N ALA A 64 -1.95 10.16 -13.64
CA ALA A 64 -3.18 9.93 -14.40
C ALA A 64 -3.74 8.52 -14.16
N GLU A 65 -2.89 7.50 -14.21
CA GLU A 65 -3.26 6.12 -13.91
C GLU A 65 -3.75 5.96 -12.47
N CYS A 66 -3.09 6.61 -11.49
CA CYS A 66 -3.58 6.60 -10.10
C CYS A 66 -4.99 7.20 -9.98
N LYS A 67 -5.30 8.29 -10.71
CA LYS A 67 -6.65 8.89 -10.71
C LYS A 67 -7.69 7.91 -11.26
N GLY A 68 -7.36 7.21 -12.34
CA GLY A 68 -8.21 6.15 -12.91
C GLY A 68 -8.42 5.03 -11.91
N PHE A 69 -7.34 4.49 -11.36
CA PHE A 69 -7.35 3.42 -10.38
C PHE A 69 -8.27 3.73 -9.19
N PHE A 70 -8.10 4.87 -8.51
CA PHE A 70 -8.95 5.19 -7.34
C PHE A 70 -10.43 5.40 -7.71
N ALA A 71 -10.74 5.78 -8.95
CA ALA A 71 -12.12 5.97 -9.40
C ALA A 71 -12.88 4.64 -9.58
N GLU A 72 -12.17 3.53 -9.76
CA GLU A 72 -12.75 2.18 -9.88
C GLU A 72 -13.31 1.65 -8.55
N TYR A 73 -12.84 2.18 -7.42
CA TYR A 73 -13.24 1.68 -6.10
C TYR A 73 -14.37 2.50 -5.47
N ARG A 74 -15.18 1.83 -4.64
CA ARG A 74 -16.29 2.41 -3.86
C ARG A 74 -16.05 2.41 -2.36
N SER A 75 -15.08 1.63 -1.90
CA SER A 75 -14.71 1.41 -0.51
C SER A 75 -13.19 1.24 -0.45
N GLY A 76 -12.55 1.95 0.48
CA GLY A 76 -11.13 1.80 0.80
C GLY A 76 -10.94 1.73 2.30
N LEU A 77 -9.95 0.96 2.73
CA LEU A 77 -9.53 0.88 4.12
C LEU A 77 -8.19 1.61 4.26
N PHE A 78 -8.19 2.71 5.00
CA PHE A 78 -6.98 3.44 5.34
C PHE A 78 -6.51 3.02 6.73
N TYR A 79 -5.29 2.52 6.85
CA TYR A 79 -4.69 2.17 8.13
C TYR A 79 -3.55 3.11 8.47
N HIS A 80 -3.36 3.29 9.76
CA HIS A 80 -2.35 4.15 10.34
C HIS A 80 -1.48 3.35 11.30
N LEU A 81 -0.17 3.52 11.19
CA LEU A 81 0.82 2.77 11.96
C LEU A 81 1.73 3.76 12.67
N THR A 82 1.64 3.79 13.99
CA THR A 82 2.53 4.59 14.83
C THR A 82 3.53 3.68 15.53
N LYS A 83 4.81 3.92 15.31
CA LYS A 83 5.90 3.21 15.99
C LYS A 83 7.04 4.18 16.25
N GLN A 84 7.45 4.28 17.51
CA GLN A 84 8.70 4.92 17.89
C GLN A 84 9.78 3.86 17.99
N PHE A 85 10.96 4.19 17.49
CA PHE A 85 12.14 3.33 17.50
C PHE A 85 13.22 3.99 18.35
N ALA A 86 13.91 3.20 19.18
CA ALA A 86 15.07 3.68 19.91
C ALA A 86 16.25 3.86 18.94
N ASP A 87 16.45 2.90 18.04
CA ASP A 87 17.38 3.03 16.91
C ASP A 87 16.58 3.21 15.59
N PRO A 88 16.79 4.31 14.83
CA PRO A 88 16.18 4.50 13.52
C PRO A 88 16.37 3.34 12.52
N LYS A 89 17.40 2.51 12.67
CA LYS A 89 17.63 1.34 11.80
C LYS A 89 16.60 0.22 12.01
N GLU A 90 15.97 0.13 13.18
CA GLU A 90 14.93 -0.87 13.46
C GLU A 90 13.68 -0.69 12.58
N ARG A 91 13.51 0.49 11.97
CA ARG A 91 12.42 0.75 11.02
C ARG A 91 12.49 -0.14 9.77
N PHE A 92 13.68 -0.60 9.37
CA PHE A 92 13.85 -1.42 8.16
C PHE A 92 13.27 -2.83 8.31
N PRO A 93 13.65 -3.63 9.33
CA PRO A 93 13.01 -4.92 9.58
C PRO A 93 11.53 -4.77 9.96
N TRP A 94 11.16 -3.71 10.70
CA TRP A 94 9.76 -3.44 10.99
C TRP A 94 8.93 -3.16 9.72
N ALA A 95 9.44 -2.34 8.80
CA ALA A 95 8.79 -2.06 7.52
C ALA A 95 8.57 -3.32 6.69
N ARG A 96 9.57 -4.21 6.66
CA ARG A 96 9.46 -5.51 5.99
C ARG A 96 8.31 -6.34 6.55
N GLU A 97 8.20 -6.40 7.88
CA GLU A 97 7.16 -7.17 8.56
C GLU A 97 5.76 -6.58 8.35
N VAL A 98 5.62 -5.25 8.46
CA VAL A 98 4.37 -4.54 8.14
C VAL A 98 3.93 -4.82 6.71
N ASN A 99 4.85 -4.77 5.75
CA ASN A 99 4.50 -5.01 4.36
C ASN A 99 4.02 -6.46 4.13
N LYS A 100 4.63 -7.44 4.81
CA LYS A 100 4.16 -8.83 4.78
C LYS A 100 2.74 -8.98 5.37
N GLN A 101 2.45 -8.31 6.49
CA GLN A 101 1.13 -8.31 7.11
C GLN A 101 0.06 -7.72 6.18
N VAL A 102 0.37 -6.61 5.51
CA VAL A 102 -0.52 -5.98 4.53
C VAL A 102 -0.79 -6.91 3.34
N LEU A 103 0.24 -7.56 2.80
CA LEU A 103 0.10 -8.50 1.68
C LEU A 103 -0.67 -9.78 2.09
N ALA A 104 -0.48 -10.27 3.31
CA ALA A 104 -1.22 -11.40 3.84
C ALA A 104 -2.71 -11.06 4.02
N LEU A 105 -3.02 -9.86 4.53
CA LEU A 105 -4.39 -9.35 4.59
C LEU A 105 -5.01 -9.27 3.19
N GLU A 106 -4.32 -8.67 2.22
CA GLU A 106 -4.80 -8.60 0.83
C GLU A 106 -5.16 -9.98 0.29
N ARG A 107 -4.26 -10.95 0.47
CA ARG A 107 -4.48 -12.34 0.04
C ARG A 107 -5.72 -12.96 0.70
N GLU A 108 -5.91 -12.80 2.00
CA GLU A 108 -7.07 -13.35 2.70
C GLU A 108 -8.39 -12.70 2.28
N VAL A 109 -8.38 -11.38 2.07
CA VAL A 109 -9.54 -10.65 1.55
C VAL A 109 -9.86 -11.09 0.12
N PHE A 110 -8.84 -11.28 -0.72
CA PHE A 110 -9.00 -11.81 -2.08
C PHE A 110 -9.66 -13.20 -2.06
N LEU A 111 -9.15 -14.10 -1.22
CA LEU A 111 -9.67 -15.45 -1.05
C LEU A 111 -11.08 -15.50 -0.44
N SER A 112 -11.54 -14.42 0.20
CA SER A 112 -12.91 -14.29 0.70
C SER A 112 -13.94 -13.91 -0.39
N GLY A 113 -13.51 -13.82 -1.65
CA GLY A 113 -14.36 -13.49 -2.80
C GLY A 113 -14.33 -12.03 -3.24
N LEU A 114 -13.55 -11.18 -2.56
CA LEU A 114 -13.35 -9.77 -2.91
C LEU A 114 -12.14 -9.62 -3.84
N TYR A 115 -12.28 -10.15 -5.05
CA TYR A 115 -11.19 -10.31 -6.01
C TYR A 115 -10.54 -9.01 -6.50
N LYS A 116 -11.20 -7.86 -6.35
CA LYS A 116 -10.64 -6.54 -6.70
C LYS A 116 -9.76 -5.93 -5.60
N VAL A 117 -9.62 -6.57 -4.44
CA VAL A 117 -8.81 -6.04 -3.35
C VAL A 117 -7.39 -5.77 -3.83
N PHE A 118 -6.83 -4.64 -3.40
CA PHE A 118 -5.47 -4.24 -3.69
C PHE A 118 -4.97 -3.41 -2.52
N ALA A 119 -3.78 -3.71 -1.99
CA ALA A 119 -3.22 -3.00 -0.85
C ALA A 119 -1.95 -2.22 -1.23
N PHE A 120 -1.82 -1.00 -0.69
CA PHE A 120 -0.61 -0.20 -0.81
C PHE A 120 0.23 -0.35 0.46
N THR A 121 1.47 -0.81 0.34
CA THR A 121 2.37 -0.93 1.49
C THR A 121 2.62 0.43 2.16
N ALA A 122 2.67 0.44 3.50
CA ALA A 122 2.85 1.66 4.29
C ALA A 122 4.32 2.10 4.45
N ALA A 123 5.27 1.26 4.02
CA ALA A 123 6.68 1.50 4.20
C ALA A 123 7.49 1.00 2.99
N PRO A 124 8.73 1.47 2.80
CA PRO A 124 9.59 0.97 1.73
C PRO A 124 9.71 -0.57 1.78
N CYS A 125 9.69 -1.21 0.61
CA CYS A 125 9.62 -2.67 0.46
C CYS A 125 10.62 -3.42 1.38
N ASN A 126 11.92 -3.08 1.29
CA ASN A 126 13.00 -3.66 2.11
C ASN A 126 13.03 -5.20 2.15
N LEU A 127 12.45 -5.91 1.18
CA LEU A 127 12.45 -7.38 1.13
C LEU A 127 13.82 -7.94 0.71
N CYS A 128 14.45 -7.33 -0.29
CA CYS A 128 15.77 -7.71 -0.79
C CYS A 128 16.88 -6.95 -0.04
N GLU A 129 18.06 -7.56 0.08
CA GLU A 129 19.29 -6.88 0.54
C GLU A 129 19.76 -5.85 -0.49
N LEU A 130 19.84 -6.26 -1.76
CA LEU A 130 20.09 -5.38 -2.91
C LEU A 130 18.82 -5.26 -3.76
N CYS A 131 18.32 -4.04 -3.93
CA CYS A 131 17.14 -3.79 -4.75
C CYS A 131 17.56 -3.46 -6.18
N LYS A 132 16.95 -4.14 -7.16
CA LYS A 132 17.01 -3.73 -8.56
C LYS A 132 16.09 -2.51 -8.75
N ASN A 133 16.54 -1.54 -9.54
CA ASN A 133 15.83 -0.28 -9.72
C ASN A 133 14.77 -0.32 -10.83
N THR A 134 14.69 -1.41 -11.59
CA THR A 134 13.64 -1.63 -12.59
C THR A 134 12.63 -2.66 -12.07
N LYS A 135 11.35 -2.51 -12.43
CA LYS A 135 10.29 -3.45 -12.08
C LYS A 135 10.52 -4.81 -12.74
N ARG A 136 11.05 -4.82 -13.97
CA ARG A 136 11.37 -6.03 -14.74
C ARG A 136 12.40 -6.93 -14.06
N GLU A 137 13.38 -6.33 -13.38
CA GLU A 137 14.39 -7.06 -12.60
C GLU A 137 13.99 -7.21 -11.12
N CYS A 138 12.75 -6.81 -10.81
CA CYS A 138 11.99 -7.09 -9.60
C CYS A 138 12.10 -8.54 -9.12
N GLN A 139 12.81 -8.85 -8.03
CA GLN A 139 12.74 -10.19 -7.43
C GLN A 139 11.40 -10.46 -6.71
N ASN A 140 10.67 -9.39 -6.37
CA ASN A 140 9.38 -9.43 -5.70
C ASN A 140 8.44 -8.40 -6.38
N PRO A 141 8.05 -8.63 -7.65
CA PRO A 141 7.24 -7.68 -8.42
C PRO A 141 5.82 -7.52 -7.87
#